data_AF-A0A174NKW5-F1
#
_entry.id   AF-A0A174NKW5-F1
#
_cell.length_a   1.000
_cell.length_b   1.000
_cell.length_c   1.000
_cell.angle_alpha   90.00
_cell.angle_beta   90.00
_cell.angle_gamma   90.00
#
_symmetry.space_group_name_H-M   'P 1'
#
loop_
_entity.id
_entity.type
_entity.pdbx_description
1 polymer ?
#
loop_
_entity_poly.entity_id
_entity_poly.type
_entity_poly.pdbx_seq_one_letter_code
_entity_poly.pdbx_strand_id
1 'polypeptide(L)'
;MNNFIGCIFSVMTLLCACTQRTTTSNLDVSVRDSVLIYKIQGLKEFIKEADYWGDDIESYWAFKQADSILNTITDYGKYEESLARIYAATSYVSYGLSYVASVMEECRQMAEGNDDSFPKTGIEEAQKKIIRDYTIPNDYILFNTTRLEFRALYSLLYFFKANRFAEFENRLLPNYDRSMMYKTIYADMPPKVAYRISSVLNMKSWFNYLIILAQQAYMENHGGQPDLDSMPWKEFIELAMWHDSLTNDNDESYYENMTDNEFHKIECKAAYTQYIIYKYISENLRGLKAKENHP
;
A
#
# COMPACT_ATOMS: atom_id res chain seq x y z
N MET A 1 -57.64 0.27 -55.28
CA MET A 1 -56.39 0.08 -56.04
C MET A 1 -55.66 1.41 -56.07
N ASN A 2 -54.40 1.39 -55.61
CA ASN A 2 -53.29 2.33 -55.82
C ASN A 2 -53.50 3.79 -55.35
N ASN A 3 -52.85 4.25 -54.27
CA ASN A 3 -51.43 4.67 -54.13
C ASN A 3 -51.02 5.69 -55.22
N PHE A 4 -50.40 6.86 -54.98
CA PHE A 4 -49.51 7.31 -53.90
C PHE A 4 -49.17 8.83 -54.08
N ILE A 5 -48.83 9.50 -52.97
CA ILE A 5 -47.90 10.64 -52.75
C ILE A 5 -48.19 12.06 -53.31
N GLY A 6 -48.05 13.06 -52.42
CA GLY A 6 -47.64 14.41 -52.82
C GLY A 6 -47.60 15.48 -51.72
N CYS A 7 -46.49 15.54 -50.97
CA CYS A 7 -45.88 16.73 -50.34
C CYS A 7 -46.72 17.70 -49.48
N ILE A 8 -46.49 17.69 -48.15
CA ILE A 8 -46.72 18.86 -47.29
C ILE A 8 -45.41 19.24 -46.60
N PHE A 9 -45.02 20.49 -46.80
CA PHE A 9 -43.88 21.20 -46.24
C PHE A 9 -44.22 21.75 -44.85
N SER A 10 -43.25 21.66 -43.90
CA SER A 10 -42.96 22.58 -42.77
C SER A 10 -44.09 22.90 -41.76
N VAL A 11 -43.92 22.86 -40.44
CA VAL A 11 -42.86 23.42 -39.58
C VAL A 11 -42.90 22.66 -38.24
N MET A 12 -41.79 22.07 -37.82
CA MET A 12 -41.63 21.53 -36.46
C MET A 12 -40.40 22.19 -35.82
N THR A 13 -40.71 23.16 -34.95
CA THR A 13 -39.95 23.65 -33.79
C THR A 13 -38.56 23.04 -33.55
N LEU A 14 -37.52 23.83 -33.89
CA LEU A 14 -36.19 23.72 -33.28
C LEU A 14 -36.20 24.48 -31.94
N LEU A 15 -36.50 23.78 -30.86
CA LEU A 15 -36.07 24.19 -29.53
C LEU A 15 -34.64 23.66 -29.33
N CYS A 16 -33.68 24.53 -29.60
CA CYS A 16 -32.30 24.35 -29.19
C CYS A 16 -32.23 24.60 -27.68
N ALA A 17 -32.42 23.55 -26.88
CA ALA A 17 -32.07 23.54 -25.46
C ALA A 17 -30.92 22.56 -25.29
N CYS A 18 -29.79 23.11 -24.85
CA CYS A 18 -28.51 22.44 -24.65
C CYS A 18 -28.68 21.14 -23.87
N THR A 19 -28.55 20.02 -24.57
CA THR A 19 -28.10 18.79 -23.94
C THR A 19 -26.63 19.02 -23.59
N GLN A 20 -26.36 19.32 -22.32
CA GLN A 20 -25.07 18.96 -21.74
C GLN A 20 -24.97 17.45 -21.90
N ARG A 21 -24.32 17.01 -22.99
CA ARG A 21 -23.56 15.78 -22.95
C ARG A 21 -22.58 15.98 -21.80
N THR A 22 -22.90 15.39 -20.66
CA THR A 22 -21.85 14.84 -19.81
C THR A 22 -21.02 13.96 -20.73
N THR A 23 -19.94 14.52 -21.26
CA THR A 23 -18.75 13.75 -21.60
C THR A 23 -18.38 13.05 -20.30
N THR A 24 -18.91 11.83 -20.12
CA THR A 24 -18.18 10.78 -19.44
C THR A 24 -16.86 10.69 -20.18
N SER A 25 -15.85 11.41 -19.70
CA SER A 25 -14.47 11.10 -20.03
C SER A 25 -14.29 9.68 -19.54
N ASN A 26 -14.33 8.71 -20.46
CA ASN A 26 -13.57 7.49 -20.29
C ASN A 26 -12.11 7.97 -20.20
N LEU A 27 -11.67 8.32 -19.00
CA LEU A 27 -10.24 8.37 -18.70
C LEU A 27 -9.81 6.93 -18.97
N ASP A 28 -9.11 6.74 -20.08
CA ASP A 28 -8.30 5.55 -20.28
C ASP A 28 -7.23 5.62 -19.18
N VAL A 29 -7.52 5.00 -18.03
CA VAL A 29 -6.67 5.08 -16.85
C VAL A 29 -5.39 4.37 -17.21
N SER A 30 -4.29 5.12 -17.29
CA SER A 30 -3.01 4.52 -17.63
C SER A 30 -2.63 3.45 -16.59
N VAL A 31 -1.88 2.43 -17.01
CA VAL A 31 -1.38 1.40 -16.08
C VAL A 31 -0.64 2.03 -14.89
N ARG A 32 0.10 3.11 -15.15
CA ARG A 32 0.79 3.91 -14.15
C ARG A 32 -0.17 4.50 -13.12
N ASP A 33 -1.25 5.15 -13.56
CA ASP A 33 -2.19 5.80 -12.63
C ASP A 33 -2.98 4.77 -11.81
N SER A 34 -3.22 3.59 -12.37
CA SER A 34 -3.83 2.45 -11.65
C SER A 34 -3.02 2.04 -10.41
N VAL A 35 -1.68 2.17 -10.44
CA VAL A 35 -0.80 1.88 -9.28
C VAL A 35 -1.18 2.77 -8.10
N LEU A 36 -1.33 4.07 -8.35
CA LEU A 36 -1.69 5.05 -7.32
C LEU A 36 -3.10 4.78 -6.79
N ILE A 37 -4.05 4.53 -7.71
CA ILE A 37 -5.45 4.26 -7.37
C ILE A 37 -5.55 3.06 -6.43
N TYR A 38 -4.94 1.93 -6.75
CA TYR A 38 -5.03 0.73 -5.92
C TYR A 38 -4.37 0.93 -4.55
N LYS A 39 -3.19 1.58 -4.49
CA LYS A 39 -2.54 1.88 -3.21
C LYS A 39 -3.39 2.80 -2.34
N ILE A 40 -3.98 3.85 -2.90
CA ILE A 40 -4.86 4.79 -2.18
C ILE A 40 -6.11 4.08 -1.68
N GLN A 41 -6.80 3.32 -2.56
CA GLN A 41 -8.02 2.62 -2.20
C GLN A 41 -7.77 1.58 -1.11
N GLY A 42 -6.74 0.75 -1.26
CA GLY A 42 -6.38 -0.27 -0.28
C GLY A 42 -6.09 0.33 1.09
N LEU A 43 -5.25 1.37 1.12
CA LEU A 43 -4.90 2.00 2.40
C LEU A 43 -6.10 2.69 3.04
N LYS A 44 -6.99 3.32 2.28
CA LYS A 44 -8.23 3.91 2.80
C LYS A 44 -9.19 2.86 3.36
N GLU A 45 -9.37 1.73 2.68
CA GLU A 45 -10.19 0.64 3.20
C GLU A 45 -9.64 0.11 4.52
N PHE A 46 -8.31 0.00 4.63
CA PHE A 46 -7.68 -0.42 5.88
C PHE A 46 -7.86 0.59 7.00
N ILE A 47 -7.61 1.89 6.73
CA ILE A 47 -7.75 2.97 7.72
C ILE A 47 -9.14 3.01 8.36
N LYS A 48 -10.21 2.74 7.59
CA LYS A 48 -11.59 2.72 8.12
C LYS A 48 -11.79 1.73 9.26
N GLU A 49 -11.02 0.65 9.28
CA GLU A 49 -11.18 -0.45 10.23
C GLU A 49 -9.99 -0.61 11.18
N ALA A 50 -8.92 0.16 10.98
CA ALA A 50 -7.66 0.08 11.73
C ALA A 50 -7.80 0.46 13.22
N ASP A 51 -8.85 1.19 13.58
CA ASP A 51 -9.21 1.49 14.96
C ASP A 51 -9.64 0.27 15.78
N TYR A 52 -9.89 -0.88 15.14
CA TYR A 52 -9.99 -2.14 15.87
C TYR A 52 -8.68 -2.49 16.58
N TRP A 53 -7.55 -2.25 15.91
CA TRP A 53 -6.23 -2.46 16.50
C TRP A 53 -5.74 -1.23 17.25
N GLY A 54 -6.01 0.00 16.77
CA GLY A 54 -5.62 1.24 17.43
C GLY A 54 -6.80 2.09 17.88
N ASP A 55 -7.29 1.83 19.08
CA ASP A 55 -8.50 2.45 19.66
C ASP A 55 -8.22 3.66 20.57
N ASP A 56 -6.97 4.15 20.59
CA ASP A 56 -6.56 5.28 21.42
C ASP A 56 -6.49 6.62 20.66
N ILE A 57 -6.41 7.72 21.41
CA ILE A 57 -6.41 9.09 20.88
C ILE A 57 -5.29 9.34 19.86
N GLU A 58 -4.10 8.81 20.11
CA GLU A 58 -2.93 9.02 19.23
C GLU A 58 -3.09 8.20 17.94
N SER A 59 -3.59 6.97 18.05
CA SER A 59 -3.96 6.13 16.90
C SER A 59 -4.99 6.83 16.00
N TYR A 60 -6.08 7.35 16.57
CA TYR A 60 -7.09 8.09 15.81
C TYR A 60 -6.53 9.34 15.13
N TRP A 61 -5.66 10.10 15.82
CA TRP A 61 -4.98 11.24 15.22
C TRP A 61 -4.16 10.80 14.01
N ALA A 62 -3.37 9.74 14.14
CA ALA A 62 -2.51 9.24 13.08
C ALA A 62 -3.30 8.76 11.86
N PHE A 63 -4.37 8.00 12.07
CA PHE A 63 -5.26 7.54 11.00
C PHE A 63 -5.94 8.70 10.27
N LYS A 64 -6.36 9.75 11.00
CA LYS A 64 -6.90 10.97 10.40
C LYS A 64 -5.87 11.72 9.56
N GLN A 65 -4.61 11.80 10.00
CA GLN A 65 -3.53 12.38 9.20
C GLN A 65 -3.31 11.58 7.92
N ALA A 66 -3.27 10.25 8.02
CA ALA A 66 -3.10 9.38 6.86
C ALA A 66 -4.22 9.59 5.83
N ASP A 67 -5.48 9.56 6.24
CA ASP A 67 -6.61 9.80 5.33
C ASP A 67 -6.58 11.22 4.73
N SER A 68 -6.26 12.22 5.54
CA SER A 68 -6.10 13.60 5.06
C SER A 68 -5.04 13.70 3.96
N ILE A 69 -3.87 13.07 4.13
CA ILE A 69 -2.80 13.06 3.12
C ILE A 69 -3.30 12.38 1.84
N LEU A 70 -3.94 11.21 1.94
CA LEU A 70 -4.46 10.50 0.77
C LEU A 70 -5.53 11.31 0.03
N ASN A 71 -6.36 12.08 0.75
CA ASN A 71 -7.35 12.97 0.16
C ASN A 71 -6.74 14.17 -0.60
N THR A 72 -5.47 14.49 -0.40
CA THR A 72 -4.78 15.54 -1.19
C THR A 72 -4.31 15.07 -2.56
N ILE A 73 -4.31 13.76 -2.82
CA ILE A 73 -3.87 13.20 -4.11
C ILE A 73 -5.04 13.30 -5.11
N THR A 74 -5.11 14.42 -5.81
CA THR A 74 -6.18 14.74 -6.76
C THR A 74 -5.75 14.69 -8.23
N ASP A 75 -4.44 14.71 -8.49
CA ASP A 75 -3.84 14.66 -9.82
C ASP A 75 -2.73 13.59 -9.85
N TYR A 76 -2.83 12.66 -10.80
CA TYR A 76 -1.87 11.57 -11.00
C TYR A 76 -0.73 11.94 -11.97
N GLY A 77 -0.72 13.16 -12.52
CA GLY A 77 0.36 13.67 -13.37
C GLY A 77 1.71 13.77 -12.66
N LYS A 78 1.71 13.92 -11.33
CA LYS A 78 2.92 13.92 -10.48
C LYS A 78 3.06 12.58 -9.76
N TYR A 79 3.45 11.56 -10.51
CA TYR A 79 3.44 10.17 -10.05
C TYR A 79 4.29 9.93 -8.80
N GLU A 80 5.56 10.33 -8.82
CA GLU A 80 6.51 10.13 -7.72
C GLU A 80 6.11 10.94 -6.47
N GLU A 81 5.61 12.16 -6.65
CA GLU A 81 5.11 13.00 -5.54
C GLU A 81 3.83 12.41 -4.92
N SER A 82 3.03 11.69 -5.71
CA SER A 82 1.85 10.97 -5.23
C SER A 82 2.24 9.70 -4.47
N LEU A 83 3.22 8.93 -4.97
CA LEU A 83 3.80 7.82 -4.23
C LEU A 83 4.38 8.27 -2.89
N ALA A 84 5.12 9.39 -2.86
CA ALA A 84 5.67 9.99 -1.64
C ALA A 84 4.60 10.23 -0.57
N ARG A 85 3.45 10.78 -0.98
CA ARG A 85 2.29 11.02 -0.11
C ARG A 85 1.68 9.72 0.38
N ILE A 86 1.56 8.71 -0.47
CA ILE A 86 1.07 7.39 -0.07
C ILE A 86 1.99 6.78 0.99
N TYR A 87 3.31 6.81 0.77
CA TYR A 87 4.28 6.31 1.75
C TYR A 87 4.23 7.09 3.07
N ALA A 88 4.00 8.40 3.00
CA ALA A 88 3.79 9.22 4.19
C ALA A 88 2.54 8.78 4.94
N ALA A 89 1.40 8.64 4.26
CA ALA A 89 0.16 8.14 4.85
C ALA A 89 0.37 6.76 5.48
N THR A 90 1.09 5.84 4.83
CA THR A 90 1.39 4.54 5.42
C THR A 90 2.22 4.66 6.69
N SER A 91 3.21 5.56 6.74
CA SER A 91 3.99 5.77 7.97
C SER A 91 3.15 6.27 9.15
N TYR A 92 2.10 7.07 8.89
CA TYR A 92 1.14 7.47 9.91
C TYR A 92 0.27 6.29 10.36
N VAL A 93 -0.20 5.46 9.43
CA VAL A 93 -0.95 4.24 9.80
C VAL A 93 -0.10 3.31 10.67
N SER A 94 1.14 3.04 10.26
CA SER A 94 2.06 2.22 11.06
C SER A 94 2.35 2.83 12.42
N TYR A 95 2.47 4.15 12.51
CA TYR A 95 2.64 4.85 13.79
C TYR A 95 1.44 4.66 14.71
N GLY A 96 0.22 4.86 14.23
CA GLY A 96 -0.99 4.65 15.02
C GLY A 96 -1.07 3.21 15.55
N LEU A 97 -0.88 2.22 14.67
CA LEU A 97 -0.85 0.81 15.07
C LEU A 97 0.28 0.45 16.04
N SER A 98 1.33 1.28 16.15
CA SER A 98 2.41 1.07 17.11
C SER A 98 2.14 1.70 18.49
N TYR A 99 1.05 2.46 18.64
CA TYR A 99 0.72 3.21 19.86
C TYR A 99 -0.31 2.50 20.75
N VAL A 100 -0.81 1.34 20.32
CA VAL A 100 -1.79 0.52 21.04
C VAL A 100 -1.24 0.08 22.39
N ALA A 101 -2.08 0.06 23.43
CA ALA A 101 -1.66 -0.22 24.80
C ALA A 101 -0.88 -1.54 24.96
N SER A 102 -1.26 -2.59 24.23
CA SER A 102 -0.54 -3.89 24.20
C SER A 102 0.90 -3.72 23.70
N VAL A 103 1.07 -2.99 22.60
CA VAL A 103 2.36 -2.68 21.97
C VAL A 103 3.23 -1.82 22.89
N MET A 104 2.61 -0.81 23.53
CA MET A 104 3.28 0.10 24.45
C MET A 104 3.86 -0.62 25.66
N GLU A 105 3.09 -1.55 26.24
CA GLU A 105 3.53 -2.35 27.38
C GLU A 105 4.65 -3.32 26.99
N GLU A 106 4.59 -3.90 25.78
CA GLU A 106 5.68 -4.75 25.28
C GLU A 106 6.97 -3.96 25.00
N CYS A 107 6.87 -2.77 24.40
CA CYS A 107 8.00 -1.86 24.21
C CYS A 107 8.65 -1.50 25.56
N ARG A 108 7.83 -1.28 26.60
CA ARG A 108 8.31 -1.00 27.96
C ARG A 108 9.08 -2.19 28.54
N GLN A 109 8.57 -3.40 28.39
CA GLN A 109 9.24 -4.63 28.85
C GLN A 109 10.54 -4.93 28.06
N MET A 110 10.59 -4.62 26.76
CA MET A 110 11.81 -4.79 25.95
C MET A 110 12.90 -3.77 26.30
N ALA A 111 12.54 -2.56 26.72
CA ALA A 111 13.51 -1.57 27.21
C ALA A 111 14.21 -2.02 28.51
N GLU A 112 13.56 -2.91 29.27
CA GLU A 112 14.08 -3.48 30.51
C GLU A 112 14.88 -4.79 30.29
N GLY A 113 14.84 -5.38 29.08
CA GLY A 113 15.52 -6.63 28.72
C GLY A 113 16.71 -6.48 27.76
N ASN A 114 17.68 -7.39 27.83
CA ASN A 114 18.87 -7.45 26.96
C ASN A 114 18.63 -8.31 25.70
N ASP A 115 17.80 -7.82 24.77
CA ASP A 115 17.74 -8.40 23.42
C ASP A 115 18.45 -7.49 22.42
N ASP A 116 19.48 -8.02 21.74
CA ASP A 116 20.41 -7.26 20.89
C ASP A 116 20.07 -7.34 19.39
N SER A 117 18.99 -8.05 18.98
CA SER A 117 18.56 -8.12 17.58
C SER A 117 17.58 -6.98 17.22
N PHE A 118 17.97 -6.14 16.25
CA PHE A 118 17.23 -4.97 15.72
C PHE A 118 17.02 -3.86 16.78
N PRO A 119 17.15 -2.56 16.47
CA PRO A 119 17.26 -1.55 17.54
C PRO A 119 16.07 -1.60 18.51
N LYS A 120 16.37 -1.54 19.82
CA LYS A 120 15.40 -1.36 20.92
C LYS A 120 14.77 0.02 20.79
N THR A 121 13.90 0.20 19.81
CA THR A 121 13.27 1.48 19.55
C THR A 121 11.98 1.57 20.34
N GLY A 122 11.79 2.69 21.04
CA GLY A 122 10.55 3.02 21.71
C GLY A 122 9.67 3.92 20.84
N ILE A 123 8.60 4.43 21.44
CA ILE A 123 7.62 5.33 20.82
C ILE A 123 8.26 6.58 20.22
N GLU A 124 9.30 7.12 20.87
CA GLU A 124 10.03 8.29 20.37
C GLU A 124 10.67 8.00 19.00
N GLU A 125 11.22 6.80 18.83
CA GLU A 125 11.79 6.39 17.56
C GLU A 125 10.72 6.12 16.50
N ALA A 126 9.56 5.57 16.88
CA ALA A 126 8.40 5.42 15.98
C ALA A 126 7.92 6.79 15.48
N GLN A 127 7.82 7.78 16.36
CA GLN A 127 7.48 9.15 16.00
C GLN A 127 8.52 9.77 15.05
N LYS A 128 9.82 9.51 15.28
CA LYS A 128 10.91 9.94 14.37
C LYS A 128 10.81 9.26 12.99
N LYS A 129 10.07 8.16 12.83
CA LYS A 129 9.92 7.48 11.54
C LYS A 129 8.83 8.10 10.66
N ILE A 130 7.84 8.77 11.26
CA ILE A 130 6.78 9.48 10.54
C ILE A 130 7.41 10.34 9.42
N ILE A 131 6.95 10.12 8.20
CA ILE A 131 7.38 10.89 7.04
C ILE A 131 6.53 12.17 7.01
N ARG A 132 7.14 13.27 7.46
CA ARG A 132 6.53 14.61 7.43
C ARG A 132 6.90 15.42 6.19
N ASP A 133 7.98 15.01 5.51
CA ASP A 133 8.48 15.64 4.30
C ASP A 133 8.39 14.65 3.14
N TYR A 134 7.42 14.90 2.27
CA TYR A 134 7.08 14.09 1.09
C TYR A 134 6.98 14.96 -0.17
N THR A 135 7.49 16.19 -0.13
CA THR A 135 7.75 16.96 -1.34
C THR A 135 9.08 16.48 -1.91
N ILE A 136 9.07 15.97 -3.14
CA ILE A 136 10.28 15.42 -3.75
C ILE A 136 10.95 16.49 -4.62
N PRO A 137 12.21 16.88 -4.33
CA PRO A 137 13.00 17.69 -5.24
C PRO A 137 13.16 16.99 -6.59
N ASN A 138 13.16 17.75 -7.69
CA ASN A 138 13.37 17.19 -9.03
C ASN A 138 14.75 16.50 -9.14
N ASP A 139 15.74 17.02 -8.41
CA ASP A 139 17.04 16.38 -8.30
C ASP A 139 16.91 15.07 -7.51
N TYR A 140 17.40 13.98 -8.10
CA TYR A 140 17.37 12.64 -7.49
C TYR A 140 15.95 12.14 -7.15
N ILE A 141 14.95 12.51 -7.95
CA ILE A 141 13.53 12.18 -7.71
C ILE A 141 13.32 10.69 -7.39
N LEU A 142 13.88 9.78 -8.20
CA LEU A 142 13.73 8.33 -8.03
C LEU A 142 14.37 7.83 -6.73
N PHE A 143 15.57 8.31 -6.41
CA PHE A 143 16.25 7.97 -5.16
C PHE A 143 15.44 8.41 -3.94
N ASN A 144 14.91 9.64 -3.99
CA ASN A 144 14.09 10.18 -2.93
C ASN A 144 12.77 9.41 -2.77
N THR A 145 12.14 8.99 -3.88
CA THR A 145 10.96 8.11 -3.85
C THR A 145 11.28 6.76 -3.21
N THR A 146 12.35 6.08 -3.64
CA THR A 146 12.78 4.79 -3.05
C THR A 146 13.09 4.93 -1.56
N ARG A 147 13.77 6.02 -1.15
CA ARG A 147 14.07 6.30 0.26
C ARG A 147 12.78 6.40 1.09
N LEU A 148 11.75 7.07 0.57
CA LEU A 148 10.46 7.19 1.26
C LEU A 148 9.70 5.87 1.31
N GLU A 149 9.73 5.09 0.22
CA GLU A 149 9.17 3.73 0.20
C GLU A 149 9.80 2.85 1.27
N PHE A 150 11.14 2.84 1.33
CA PHE A 150 11.89 2.12 2.34
C PHE A 150 11.53 2.56 3.77
N ARG A 151 11.42 3.88 4.01
CA ARG A 151 11.01 4.40 5.32
C ARG A 151 9.60 3.96 5.72
N ALA A 152 8.68 3.86 4.77
CA ALA A 152 7.34 3.35 5.03
C ALA A 152 7.36 1.85 5.39
N LEU A 153 8.11 1.03 4.65
CA LEU A 153 8.34 -0.38 4.99
C LEU A 153 8.92 -0.56 6.40
N TYR A 154 9.94 0.22 6.72
CA TYR A 154 10.58 0.18 8.03
C TYR A 154 9.61 0.58 9.17
N SER A 155 8.70 1.52 8.91
CA SER A 155 7.67 1.90 9.89
C SER A 155 6.70 0.74 10.14
N LEU A 156 6.32 0.00 9.10
CA LEU A 156 5.45 -1.16 9.23
C LEU A 156 6.16 -2.35 9.91
N LEU A 157 7.45 -2.56 9.63
CA LEU A 157 8.25 -3.59 10.28
C LEU A 157 8.33 -3.39 11.81
N TYR A 158 8.41 -2.13 12.24
CA TYR A 158 8.43 -1.79 13.66
C TYR A 158 7.14 -2.23 14.37
N PHE A 159 5.97 -2.05 13.75
CA PHE A 159 4.71 -2.55 14.26
C PHE A 159 4.75 -4.07 14.51
N PHE A 160 5.26 -4.88 13.57
CA PHE A 160 5.32 -6.34 13.77
C PHE A 160 6.25 -6.76 14.90
N LYS A 161 7.40 -6.08 15.03
CA LYS A 161 8.33 -6.34 16.13
C LYS A 161 7.65 -6.05 17.47
N ALA A 162 6.96 -4.93 17.55
CA ALA A 162 6.36 -4.45 18.79
C ALA A 162 5.10 -5.23 19.20
N ASN A 163 4.56 -6.07 18.32
CA ASN A 163 3.47 -7.03 18.60
C ASN A 163 3.96 -8.49 18.72
N ARG A 164 5.28 -8.71 18.79
CA ARG A 164 5.91 -10.05 18.89
C ARG A 164 5.36 -11.07 17.90
N PHE A 165 5.16 -10.65 16.65
CA PHE A 165 4.71 -11.56 15.62
C PHE A 165 5.65 -12.76 15.53
N ALA A 166 5.08 -13.96 15.67
CA ALA A 166 5.84 -15.20 15.53
C ALA A 166 6.54 -15.21 14.17
N GLU A 167 7.78 -15.71 14.14
CA GLU A 167 8.61 -15.77 12.93
C GLU A 167 9.06 -14.40 12.36
N PHE A 168 8.87 -13.28 13.08
CA PHE A 168 9.34 -11.95 12.69
C PHE A 168 10.80 -11.96 12.18
N GLU A 169 11.72 -12.52 12.97
CA GLU A 169 13.15 -12.56 12.63
C GLU A 169 13.44 -13.45 11.41
N ASN A 170 12.67 -14.52 11.22
CA ASN A 170 12.92 -15.49 10.16
C ASN A 170 12.24 -15.13 8.83
N ARG A 171 11.10 -14.41 8.85
CA ARG A 171 10.30 -14.11 7.65
C ARG A 171 10.36 -12.65 7.22
N LEU A 172 10.44 -11.70 8.15
CA LEU A 172 10.34 -10.28 7.82
C LEU A 172 11.67 -9.55 7.77
N LEU A 173 12.57 -9.87 8.70
CA LEU A 173 13.88 -9.24 8.79
C LEU A 173 14.76 -9.48 7.54
N PRO A 174 14.81 -10.67 6.92
CA PRO A 174 15.63 -10.87 5.71
C PRO A 174 15.19 -10.01 4.52
N ASN A 175 13.88 -9.75 4.39
CA ASN A 175 13.35 -8.89 3.33
C ASN A 175 13.67 -7.41 3.60
N TYR A 176 13.67 -7.01 4.87
CA TYR A 176 14.14 -5.69 5.30
C TYR A 176 15.62 -5.45 4.97
N ASP A 177 16.48 -6.41 5.31
CA ASP A 177 17.93 -6.29 5.09
C ASP A 177 18.26 -6.15 3.59
N ARG A 178 17.50 -6.84 2.72
CA ARG A 178 17.61 -6.65 1.27
C ARG A 178 17.18 -5.25 0.85
N SER A 179 16.04 -4.76 1.35
CA SER A 179 15.57 -3.40 1.07
C SER A 179 16.56 -2.32 1.55
N MET A 180 17.36 -2.58 2.60
CA MET A 180 18.41 -1.68 3.09
C MET A 180 19.56 -1.47 2.10
N MET A 181 19.74 -2.38 1.13
CA MET A 181 20.80 -2.28 0.12
C MET A 181 20.57 -1.18 -0.92
N TYR A 182 19.42 -0.50 -0.92
CA TYR A 182 19.08 0.51 -1.95
C TYR A 182 20.16 1.58 -2.13
N LYS A 183 20.82 2.03 -1.05
CA LYS A 183 21.89 3.02 -1.17
C LYS A 183 23.08 2.51 -1.98
N THR A 184 23.47 1.26 -1.76
CA THR A 184 24.54 0.58 -2.52
C THR A 184 24.11 0.43 -3.98
N ILE A 185 22.87 -0.02 -4.22
CA ILE A 185 22.31 -0.15 -5.58
C ILE A 185 22.38 1.18 -6.34
N TYR A 186 21.97 2.29 -5.71
CA TYR A 186 22.05 3.63 -6.32
C TYR A 186 23.46 4.19 -6.47
N ALA A 187 24.45 3.68 -5.72
CA ALA A 187 25.85 4.05 -5.88
C ALA A 187 26.48 3.37 -7.10
N ASP A 188 26.03 2.15 -7.40
CA ASP A 188 26.64 1.28 -8.41
C ASP A 188 25.92 1.30 -9.77
N MET A 189 24.66 1.75 -9.81
CA MET A 189 23.79 1.61 -10.99
C MET A 189 23.16 2.94 -11.46
N PRO A 190 22.74 3.05 -12.74
CA PRO A 190 21.96 4.17 -13.22
C PRO A 190 20.65 4.34 -12.41
N PRO A 191 20.20 5.58 -12.09
CA PRO A 191 19.07 5.82 -11.20
C PRO A 191 17.77 5.09 -11.57
N LYS A 192 17.51 4.94 -12.87
CA LYS A 192 16.32 4.25 -13.38
C LYS A 192 16.37 2.74 -13.12
N VAL A 193 17.52 2.12 -13.31
CA VAL A 193 17.76 0.70 -13.04
C VAL A 193 17.71 0.45 -11.54
N ALA A 194 18.39 1.30 -10.76
CA ALA A 194 18.41 1.27 -9.31
C ALA A 194 17.00 1.37 -8.70
N TYR A 195 16.16 2.28 -9.24
CA TYR A 195 14.76 2.41 -8.83
C TYR A 195 13.97 1.12 -9.06
N ARG A 196 14.09 0.52 -10.25
CA ARG A 196 13.36 -0.70 -10.61
C ARG A 196 13.73 -1.88 -9.70
N ILE A 197 15.02 -2.10 -9.49
CA ILE A 197 15.53 -3.17 -8.62
C ILE A 197 15.05 -2.94 -7.19
N SER A 198 15.27 -1.73 -6.66
CA SER A 198 14.89 -1.40 -5.28
C SER A 198 13.38 -1.51 -5.08
N SER A 199 12.58 -1.07 -6.04
CA SER A 199 11.11 -1.14 -5.97
C SER A 199 10.61 -2.58 -6.02
N VAL A 200 11.17 -3.45 -6.88
CA VAL A 200 10.81 -4.88 -6.90
C VAL A 200 11.13 -5.57 -5.57
N LEU A 201 12.31 -5.29 -4.99
CA LEU A 201 12.67 -5.79 -3.66
C LEU A 201 11.68 -5.29 -2.59
N ASN A 202 11.33 -4.00 -2.64
CA ASN A 202 10.37 -3.40 -1.71
C ASN A 202 8.96 -3.97 -1.87
N MET A 203 8.50 -4.25 -3.10
CA MET A 203 7.19 -4.89 -3.34
C MET A 203 7.10 -6.25 -2.66
N LYS A 204 8.17 -7.05 -2.69
CA LYS A 204 8.26 -8.33 -1.99
C LYS A 204 8.20 -8.15 -0.47
N SER A 205 8.89 -7.15 0.08
CA SER A 205 8.80 -6.80 1.50
C SER A 205 7.37 -6.42 1.89
N TRP A 206 6.72 -5.54 1.11
CA TRP A 206 5.33 -5.15 1.33
C TRP A 206 4.39 -6.36 1.33
N PHE A 207 4.50 -7.23 0.33
CA PHE A 207 3.67 -8.42 0.24
C PHE A 207 3.79 -9.30 1.50
N ASN A 208 5.01 -9.61 1.90
CA ASN A 208 5.25 -10.44 3.10
C ASN A 208 4.68 -9.80 4.36
N TYR A 209 4.79 -8.48 4.49
CA TYR A 209 4.30 -7.74 5.64
C TYR A 209 2.76 -7.78 5.69
N LEU A 210 2.11 -7.45 4.57
CA LEU A 210 0.64 -7.40 4.53
C LEU A 210 -0.03 -8.76 4.67
N ILE A 211 0.58 -9.84 4.16
CA ILE A 211 0.06 -11.20 4.37
C ILE A 211 0.03 -11.57 5.85
N ILE A 212 1.05 -11.17 6.61
CA ILE A 212 1.08 -11.45 8.05
C ILE A 212 -0.04 -10.68 8.78
N LEU A 213 -0.33 -9.44 8.39
CA LEU A 213 -1.51 -8.72 8.91
C LEU A 213 -2.82 -9.44 8.56
N ALA A 214 -2.94 -9.94 7.33
CA ALA A 214 -4.13 -10.68 6.90
C ALA A 214 -4.33 -11.98 7.69
N GLN A 215 -3.23 -12.69 7.98
CA GLN A 215 -3.24 -13.86 8.86
C GLN A 215 -3.74 -13.50 10.26
N GLN A 216 -3.20 -12.43 10.84
CA GLN A 216 -3.60 -11.97 12.18
C GLN A 216 -5.09 -11.63 12.25
N ALA A 217 -5.56 -10.76 11.35
CA ALA A 217 -6.95 -10.30 11.35
C ALA A 217 -7.93 -11.48 11.22
N TYR A 218 -7.58 -12.48 10.40
CA TYR A 218 -8.39 -13.68 10.28
C TYR A 218 -8.38 -14.53 11.54
N MET A 219 -7.20 -14.79 12.12
CA MET A 219 -7.06 -15.62 13.31
C MET A 219 -7.86 -15.04 14.48
N GLU A 220 -7.78 -13.72 14.67
CA GLU A 220 -8.59 -13.02 15.67
C GLU A 220 -10.08 -13.18 15.39
N ASN A 221 -10.51 -12.95 14.13
CA ASN A 221 -11.92 -13.02 13.77
C ASN A 221 -12.50 -14.44 13.88
N HIS A 222 -11.75 -15.48 13.54
CA HIS A 222 -12.26 -16.85 13.45
C HIS A 222 -11.85 -17.76 14.62
N GLY A 223 -10.95 -17.30 15.50
CA GLY A 223 -10.52 -18.05 16.68
C GLY A 223 -9.68 -19.30 16.36
N GLY A 224 -9.03 -19.34 15.19
CA GLY A 224 -8.30 -20.52 14.72
C GLY A 224 -7.22 -20.16 13.70
N GLN A 225 -6.31 -21.12 13.45
CA GLN A 225 -5.29 -20.97 12.42
C GLN A 225 -5.94 -20.77 11.05
N PRO A 226 -5.28 -20.06 10.13
CA PRO A 226 -5.80 -19.91 8.79
C PRO A 226 -5.99 -21.26 8.12
N ASP A 227 -7.22 -21.59 7.78
CA ASP A 227 -7.51 -22.75 6.97
C ASP A 227 -7.11 -22.46 5.51
N LEU A 228 -6.24 -23.31 4.98
CA LEU A 228 -5.69 -23.17 3.63
C LEU A 228 -6.77 -23.29 2.54
N ASP A 229 -7.92 -23.90 2.86
CA ASP A 229 -9.02 -24.17 1.94
C ASP A 229 -10.15 -23.12 1.95
N SER A 230 -10.22 -22.24 2.95
CA SER A 230 -11.32 -21.25 3.11
C SER A 230 -10.92 -19.78 2.93
N MET A 231 -9.65 -19.52 2.66
CA MET A 231 -9.08 -18.20 2.46
C MET A 231 -8.73 -17.95 0.98
N PRO A 232 -8.53 -16.70 0.54
CA PRO A 232 -7.98 -16.39 -0.79
C PRO A 232 -6.49 -16.78 -0.92
N TRP A 233 -6.05 -17.83 -0.23
CA TRP A 233 -4.66 -18.27 -0.18
C TRP A 233 -4.12 -18.63 -1.54
N LYS A 234 -4.94 -19.22 -2.42
CA LYS A 234 -4.50 -19.52 -3.77
C LYS A 234 -4.05 -18.27 -4.51
N GLU A 235 -4.84 -17.19 -4.44
CA GLU A 235 -4.48 -15.92 -5.08
C GLU A 235 -3.24 -15.32 -4.41
N PHE A 236 -3.15 -15.34 -3.07
CA PHE A 236 -1.96 -14.85 -2.36
C PHE A 236 -0.71 -15.68 -2.64
N ILE A 237 -0.80 -17.01 -2.75
CA ILE A 237 0.30 -17.92 -3.07
C ILE A 237 0.74 -17.71 -4.51
N GLU A 238 -0.18 -17.63 -5.47
CA GLU A 238 0.13 -17.34 -6.87
C GLU A 238 0.84 -15.98 -7.01
N LEU A 239 0.41 -14.99 -6.21
CA LEU A 239 1.04 -13.67 -6.16
C LEU A 239 2.41 -13.70 -5.47
N ALA A 240 2.58 -14.48 -4.41
CA ALA A 240 3.86 -14.71 -3.76
C ALA A 240 4.87 -15.33 -4.74
N MET A 241 4.46 -16.41 -5.43
CA MET A 241 5.26 -17.09 -6.44
C MET A 241 5.62 -16.16 -7.60
N TRP A 242 4.66 -15.32 -8.02
CA TRP A 242 4.93 -14.31 -9.03
C TRP A 242 5.95 -13.28 -8.53
N HIS A 243 5.81 -12.75 -7.32
CA HIS A 243 6.78 -11.81 -6.75
C HIS A 243 8.19 -12.41 -6.64
N ASP A 244 8.29 -13.68 -6.24
CA ASP A 244 9.56 -14.41 -6.18
C ASP A 244 10.18 -14.60 -7.57
N SER A 245 9.36 -14.73 -8.62
CA SER A 245 9.85 -14.81 -10.00
C SER A 245 10.45 -13.49 -10.53
N LEU A 246 10.10 -12.35 -9.91
CA LEU A 246 10.59 -11.03 -10.35
C LEU A 246 11.99 -10.70 -9.83
N THR A 247 12.44 -11.37 -8.77
CA THR A 247 13.79 -11.22 -8.22
C THR A 247 14.74 -12.13 -8.96
N ASN A 248 15.31 -11.65 -10.06
CA ASN A 248 16.47 -12.28 -10.67
C ASN A 248 17.71 -11.55 -10.15
N ASP A 249 18.12 -11.92 -8.94
CA ASP A 249 19.16 -11.22 -8.15
C ASP A 249 20.55 -11.15 -8.86
N ASN A 250 20.70 -11.83 -10.02
CA ASN A 250 21.97 -11.96 -10.74
C ASN A 250 21.99 -11.32 -12.13
N ASP A 251 20.93 -10.66 -12.60
CA ASP A 251 20.87 -10.12 -13.96
C ASP A 251 20.42 -8.65 -14.02
N GLU A 252 21.39 -7.74 -13.85
CA GLU A 252 21.21 -6.31 -14.06
C GLU A 252 20.61 -6.00 -15.45
N SER A 253 21.00 -6.78 -16.48
CA SER A 253 20.56 -6.57 -17.85
C SER A 253 19.06 -6.79 -18.04
N TYR A 254 18.42 -7.59 -17.17
CA TYR A 254 16.97 -7.73 -17.15
C TYR A 254 16.28 -6.39 -16.84
N TYR A 255 16.76 -5.69 -15.81
CA TYR A 255 16.16 -4.42 -15.37
C TYR A 255 16.55 -3.24 -16.27
N GLU A 256 17.71 -3.30 -16.91
CA GLU A 256 18.11 -2.32 -17.93
C GLU A 256 17.21 -2.39 -19.17
N ASN A 257 16.94 -3.61 -19.66
CA ASN A 257 16.17 -3.82 -20.88
C ASN A 257 14.64 -3.70 -20.70
N MET A 258 14.17 -3.66 -19.45
CA MET A 258 12.75 -3.48 -19.14
C MET A 258 12.22 -2.12 -19.63
N THR A 259 11.08 -2.10 -20.31
CA THR A 259 10.41 -0.85 -20.69
C THR A 259 9.65 -0.24 -19.51
N ASP A 260 9.36 1.07 -19.55
CA ASP A 260 8.58 1.71 -18.48
C ASP A 260 7.17 1.15 -18.38
N ASN A 261 6.57 0.78 -19.50
CA ASN A 261 5.24 0.15 -19.51
C ASN A 261 5.28 -1.25 -18.86
N GLU A 262 6.31 -2.05 -19.12
CA GLU A 262 6.47 -3.35 -18.46
C GLU A 262 6.67 -3.18 -16.96
N PHE A 263 7.53 -2.24 -16.55
CA PHE A 263 7.75 -1.96 -15.14
C PHE A 263 6.47 -1.48 -14.43
N HIS A 264 5.72 -0.55 -15.02
CA HIS A 264 4.46 -0.08 -14.44
C HIS A 264 3.39 -1.18 -14.39
N LYS A 265 3.40 -2.16 -15.31
CA LYS A 265 2.52 -3.35 -15.19
C LYS A 265 2.87 -4.19 -13.98
N ILE A 266 4.16 -4.33 -13.66
CA ILE A 266 4.62 -5.00 -12.44
C ILE A 266 4.17 -4.21 -11.21
N GLU A 267 4.43 -2.90 -11.16
CA GLU A 267 3.97 -2.04 -10.06
C GLU A 267 2.44 -2.10 -9.89
N CYS A 268 1.69 -2.10 -10.99
CA CYS A 268 0.24 -2.10 -10.97
C CYS A 268 -0.31 -3.41 -10.42
N LYS A 269 0.24 -4.55 -10.86
CA LYS A 269 -0.13 -5.86 -10.31
C LYS A 269 0.20 -5.95 -8.82
N ALA A 270 1.37 -5.48 -8.40
CA ALA A 270 1.74 -5.44 -6.99
C ALA A 270 0.82 -4.53 -6.15
N ALA A 271 0.46 -3.35 -6.68
CA ALA A 271 -0.46 -2.43 -6.02
C ALA A 271 -1.88 -3.01 -5.91
N TYR A 272 -2.36 -3.67 -6.96
CA TYR A 272 -3.63 -4.39 -6.93
C TYR A 272 -3.63 -5.50 -5.89
N THR A 273 -2.54 -6.26 -5.79
CA THR A 273 -2.37 -7.27 -4.74
C THR A 273 -2.44 -6.65 -3.34
N GLN A 274 -1.72 -5.54 -3.10
CA GLN A 274 -1.79 -4.82 -1.83
C GLN A 274 -3.23 -4.40 -1.51
N TYR A 275 -3.97 -3.90 -2.51
CA TYR A 275 -5.38 -3.53 -2.36
C TYR A 275 -6.26 -4.71 -1.93
N ILE A 276 -6.14 -5.88 -2.57
CA ILE A 276 -6.92 -7.06 -2.20
C ILE A 276 -6.61 -7.51 -0.78
N ILE A 277 -5.33 -7.53 -0.39
CA ILE A 277 -4.92 -7.92 0.97
C ILE A 277 -5.48 -6.92 2.00
N TYR A 278 -5.38 -5.61 1.76
CA TYR A 278 -5.95 -4.61 2.66
C TYR A 278 -7.46 -4.75 2.80
N LYS A 279 -8.18 -4.94 1.69
CA LYS A 279 -9.63 -5.16 1.73
C LYS A 279 -9.99 -6.38 2.58
N TYR A 280 -9.22 -7.46 2.44
CA TYR A 280 -9.40 -8.68 3.22
C TYR A 280 -9.16 -8.45 4.73
N ILE A 281 -8.11 -7.71 5.08
CA ILE A 281 -7.85 -7.30 6.47
C ILE A 281 -9.07 -6.53 7.00
N SER A 282 -9.51 -5.49 6.28
CA SER A 282 -10.66 -4.66 6.66
C SER A 282 -11.94 -5.46 6.87
N GLU A 283 -12.23 -6.44 6.00
CA GLU A 283 -13.41 -7.30 6.14
C GLU A 283 -13.37 -8.11 7.45
N ASN A 284 -12.20 -8.62 7.83
CA ASN A 284 -12.03 -9.35 9.09
C ASN A 284 -12.15 -8.45 10.32
N LEU A 285 -11.51 -7.28 10.31
CA LEU A 285 -11.61 -6.30 11.39
C LEU A 285 -13.05 -5.82 11.58
N ARG A 286 -13.78 -5.57 10.48
CA ARG A 286 -15.20 -5.24 10.52
C ARG A 286 -16.04 -6.37 11.13
N GLY A 287 -15.73 -7.62 10.78
CA GLY A 287 -16.37 -8.80 11.37
C GLY A 287 -16.19 -8.89 12.88
N LEU A 288 -14.99 -8.59 13.37
CA LEU A 288 -14.68 -8.52 14.80
C LEU A 288 -15.47 -7.43 15.50
N LYS A 289 -15.46 -6.20 14.98
CA LYS A 289 -16.27 -5.08 15.52
C LYS A 289 -17.76 -5.42 15.59
N ALA A 290 -18.29 -6.13 14.60
CA ALA A 290 -19.69 -6.53 14.59
C ALA A 290 -20.01 -7.55 15.71
N LYS A 291 -19.08 -8.44 16.04
CA LYS A 291 -19.23 -9.42 17.14
C LYS A 291 -19.22 -8.74 18.51
N GLU A 292 -18.33 -7.77 18.72
CA GLU A 292 -18.25 -7.03 20.00
C GLU A 292 -19.50 -6.18 20.28
N ASN A 293 -20.17 -5.70 19.23
CA ASN A 293 -21.41 -4.93 19.34
C ASN A 293 -22.68 -5.80 19.49
N HIS A 294 -22.55 -7.13 19.38
CA HIS A 294 -23.64 -8.10 19.53
C HIS A 294 -23.21 -9.27 20.43
N PRO A 295 -22.94 -9.03 21.73
CA PRO A 295 -22.61 -10.08 22.70
C PRO A 295 -23.79 -11.01 23.00
#